data_AF-A0A7S2BKL3-F1
#
_entry.id   AF-A0A7S2BKL3-F1
#
_cell.length_a   1.000
_cell.length_b   1.000
_cell.length_c   1.000
_cell.angle_alpha   90.00
_cell.angle_beta   90.00
_cell.angle_gamma   90.00
#
_symmetry.space_group_name_H-M   'P 1'
#
loop_
_entity.id
_entity.type
_entity.pdbx_description
1 polymer ?
#
loop_
_entity_poly.entity_id
_entity_poly.type
_entity_poly.pdbx_seq_one_letter_code
_entity_poly.pdbx_strand_id
1 'polypeptide(L)'
;GAHRSALLTPLPIWPQRIQLQPRQRHFDLSVLKSSPSGKGFGKTPPPAPDKKTAQPPLSPVATSPEESAPPISSTAGAELLTKLRAQREEDLAKADERYAELSEVQEALKENPAAGVIPEAVANRMLKRMLTLAAPPIFGGIGLFVVFYISATQWDTDVAPPIVAAATTVPWLLGLAGLTYGVLSASWDPEVEGSALGLDEFKENLKIIGAGVLRSGQDSEFREQYEYQQRKNNAPANREQRRQDEKILK
;
A
#
# COMPACT_ATOMS: atom_id res chain seq x y z
N GLY A 1 25.75 19.83 86.24
CA GLY A 1 25.99 20.48 84.95
C GLY A 1 26.68 19.51 84.03
N ALA A 2 26.01 19.08 82.97
CA ALA A 2 26.61 18.36 81.86
C ALA A 2 25.78 18.68 80.62
N HIS A 3 26.30 19.63 79.85
CA HIS A 3 25.83 19.96 78.52
C HIS A 3 26.29 18.90 77.51
N ARG A 4 25.59 18.92 76.37
CA ARG A 4 25.95 18.45 75.02
C ARG A 4 25.24 17.16 74.62
N SER A 5 24.69 17.01 73.43
CA SER A 5 24.32 17.91 72.34
C SER A 5 23.52 16.98 71.41
N ALA A 6 22.29 17.34 71.07
CA ALA A 6 21.50 16.64 70.08
C ALA A 6 22.18 16.78 68.71
N LEU A 7 22.64 15.67 68.13
CA LEU A 7 23.12 15.63 66.75
C LEU A 7 21.92 15.47 65.83
N LEU A 8 21.44 16.61 65.31
CA LEU A 8 20.63 16.65 64.09
C LEU A 8 21.48 16.11 62.94
N THR A 9 21.06 15.00 62.34
CA THR A 9 21.55 14.56 61.05
C THR A 9 20.88 15.41 59.96
N PRO A 10 21.64 16.03 59.05
CA PRO A 10 21.05 16.77 57.94
C PRO A 10 20.54 15.79 56.86
N LEU A 11 19.31 16.03 56.38
CA LEU A 11 18.72 15.37 55.22
C LEU A 11 19.60 15.59 53.97
N PRO A 12 19.73 14.60 53.07
CA PRO A 12 20.50 14.77 51.83
C PRO A 12 19.76 15.73 50.90
N ILE A 13 20.30 16.95 50.82
CA ILE A 13 20.00 17.94 49.78
C ILE A 13 20.45 17.32 48.45
N TRP A 14 19.54 17.13 47.51
CA TRP A 14 19.88 16.77 46.13
C TRP A 14 20.22 18.04 45.35
N PRO A 15 21.45 18.20 44.80
CA PRO A 15 21.66 19.11 43.70
C PRO A 15 22.24 18.31 42.53
N GLN A 16 21.37 17.69 41.74
CA GLN A 16 21.75 17.25 40.39
C GLN A 16 20.80 17.92 39.41
N ARG A 17 21.09 19.20 39.20
CA ARG A 17 20.68 19.99 38.04
C ARG A 17 21.04 19.15 36.82
N ILE A 18 20.04 18.66 36.09
CA ILE A 18 20.23 17.95 34.82
C ILE A 18 20.89 18.94 33.86
N GLN A 19 22.21 18.92 33.83
CA GLN A 19 23.01 19.72 32.93
C GLN A 19 23.04 18.96 31.61
N LEU A 20 22.04 19.22 30.76
CA LEU A 20 22.07 18.80 29.36
C LEU A 20 23.29 19.45 28.72
N GLN A 21 24.42 18.74 28.72
CA GLN A 21 25.54 19.13 27.87
C GLN A 21 25.07 18.99 26.43
N PRO A 22 25.11 20.05 25.60
CA PRO A 22 24.98 19.86 24.18
C PRO A 22 26.18 19.04 23.74
N ARG A 23 25.97 17.75 23.48
CA ARG A 23 26.95 16.89 22.82
C ARG A 23 27.19 17.53 21.45
N GLN A 24 28.24 18.34 21.36
CA GLN A 24 28.81 18.85 20.12
C GLN A 24 29.24 17.63 19.30
N ARG A 25 28.31 17.07 18.53
CA ARG A 25 28.63 16.14 17.46
C ARG A 25 29.29 17.00 16.40
N HIS A 26 30.61 16.88 16.27
CA HIS A 26 31.26 17.24 15.02
C HIS A 26 30.59 16.39 13.92
N PHE A 27 29.67 17.01 13.19
CA PHE A 27 29.17 16.47 11.94
C PHE A 27 30.27 16.71 10.92
N ASP A 28 30.98 15.63 10.61
CA ASP A 28 31.86 15.59 9.46
C ASP A 28 30.97 15.74 8.21
N LEU A 29 31.06 16.91 7.57
CA LEU A 29 30.24 17.31 6.43
C LEU A 29 30.78 16.75 5.09
N SER A 30 31.48 15.62 5.13
CA SER A 30 32.16 15.02 3.98
C SER A 30 31.40 13.86 3.33
N VAL A 31 30.23 13.47 3.83
CA VAL A 31 29.45 12.35 3.27
C VAL A 31 28.00 12.77 3.04
N LEU A 32 27.79 13.64 2.06
CA LEU A 32 26.47 13.89 1.50
C LEU A 32 26.58 13.85 -0.04
N LYS A 33 26.49 12.64 -0.61
CA LYS A 33 26.12 12.49 -2.01
C LYS A 33 24.82 11.70 -2.08
N SER A 34 23.75 12.49 -2.26
CA SER A 34 22.42 12.13 -2.75
C SER A 34 22.25 10.70 -3.25
N SER A 35 21.47 9.92 -2.49
CA SER A 35 20.80 8.72 -3.00
C SER A 35 19.36 9.12 -3.33
N PRO A 36 18.92 9.05 -4.60
CA PRO A 36 17.52 9.10 -4.90
C PRO A 36 16.93 7.69 -4.86
N SER A 37 15.95 7.57 -3.97
CA SER A 37 14.86 6.61 -3.99
C SER A 37 14.18 6.57 -5.37
N GLY A 38 13.75 5.38 -5.81
CA GLY A 38 12.89 5.23 -6.98
C GLY A 38 13.09 3.94 -7.77
N LYS A 39 12.66 2.79 -7.23
CA LYS A 39 12.38 1.60 -8.05
C LYS A 39 11.02 1.79 -8.72
N GLY A 40 11.01 2.53 -9.82
CA GLY A 40 9.93 2.56 -10.80
C GLY A 40 10.28 1.62 -11.96
N PHE A 41 9.40 0.68 -12.27
CA PHE A 41 9.49 -0.12 -13.49
C PHE A 41 9.18 0.79 -14.69
N GLY A 42 10.22 1.19 -15.44
CA GLY A 42 10.10 1.96 -16.67
C GLY A 42 11.19 1.53 -17.65
N LYS A 43 10.76 1.07 -18.83
CA LYS A 43 11.64 0.62 -19.93
C LYS A 43 12.32 1.83 -20.58
N THR A 44 13.65 1.82 -20.70
CA THR A 44 14.43 2.82 -21.45
C THR A 44 14.75 2.29 -22.86
N PRO A 45 14.67 3.11 -23.93
CA PRO A 45 14.98 2.71 -25.31
C PRO A 45 16.50 2.74 -25.62
N PRO A 46 16.99 2.04 -26.66
CA PRO A 46 18.39 2.08 -27.07
C PRO A 46 18.75 3.33 -27.92
N PRO A 47 20.02 3.81 -27.86
CA PRO A 47 20.47 5.01 -28.58
C PRO A 47 20.93 4.71 -30.02
N ALA A 48 20.80 5.72 -30.89
CA ALA A 48 21.34 5.73 -32.25
C ALA A 48 22.80 6.24 -32.29
N PRO A 49 23.64 5.82 -33.26
CA PRO A 49 24.97 6.37 -33.46
C PRO A 49 25.01 7.54 -34.47
N ASP A 50 25.80 8.56 -34.13
CA ASP A 50 26.06 9.77 -34.90
C ASP A 50 27.11 9.62 -36.02
N LYS A 51 27.00 10.51 -37.02
CA LYS A 51 27.75 10.65 -38.29
C LYS A 51 29.16 11.23 -38.16
N LYS A 52 30.03 10.93 -39.16
CA LYS A 52 30.94 11.81 -39.97
C LYS A 52 32.17 11.00 -40.46
N THR A 53 32.81 11.13 -41.64
CA THR A 53 32.75 11.95 -42.88
C THR A 53 33.72 11.30 -43.89
N ALA A 54 33.46 11.47 -45.21
CA ALA A 54 34.41 11.57 -46.35
C ALA A 54 34.18 10.59 -47.53
N GLN A 55 33.84 11.14 -48.70
CA GLN A 55 34.02 10.58 -50.06
C GLN A 55 35.33 11.20 -50.66
N PRO A 56 35.94 10.78 -51.81
CA PRO A 56 35.47 9.98 -52.99
C PRO A 56 36.55 8.92 -53.48
N PRO A 57 36.55 8.28 -54.69
CA PRO A 57 35.82 8.58 -55.93
C PRO A 57 35.19 7.43 -56.75
N LEU A 58 34.49 7.94 -57.77
CA LEU A 58 33.65 7.42 -58.86
C LEU A 58 34.20 6.26 -59.72
N SER A 59 33.28 5.33 -60.07
CA SER A 59 33.07 4.64 -61.38
C SER A 59 32.96 3.11 -61.28
N PRO A 60 32.20 2.42 -62.16
CA PRO A 60 31.00 2.81 -62.89
C PRO A 60 29.82 1.82 -62.69
N VAL A 61 28.66 2.29 -63.12
CA VAL A 61 27.39 1.58 -63.34
C VAL A 61 27.59 0.19 -63.96
N ALA A 62 27.03 -0.83 -63.33
CA ALA A 62 26.63 -2.08 -63.99
C ALA A 62 25.13 -2.28 -63.76
N THR A 63 24.42 -2.34 -64.88
CA THR A 63 22.99 -2.44 -65.05
C THR A 63 22.52 -3.89 -64.89
N SER A 64 21.32 -4.05 -64.32
CA SER A 64 20.37 -5.18 -64.45
C SER A 64 20.56 -6.43 -63.59
N PRO A 65 19.49 -7.17 -63.22
CA PRO A 65 18.06 -6.85 -63.33
C PRO A 65 17.31 -6.85 -61.99
N GLU A 66 16.24 -6.06 -61.97
CA GLU A 66 14.96 -6.30 -61.31
C GLU A 66 14.72 -7.78 -60.92
N GLU A 67 15.14 -8.18 -59.72
CA GLU A 67 14.73 -9.43 -59.11
C GLU A 67 13.58 -9.14 -58.16
N SER A 68 12.40 -9.16 -58.77
CA SER A 68 11.07 -9.35 -58.19
C SER A 68 11.08 -9.77 -56.73
N ALA A 69 10.54 -8.88 -55.89
CA ALA A 69 9.98 -9.25 -54.60
C ALA A 69 9.13 -10.52 -54.79
N PRO A 70 9.29 -11.56 -53.95
CA PRO A 70 8.45 -12.74 -54.06
C PRO A 70 6.98 -12.32 -53.94
N PRO A 71 6.07 -12.89 -54.74
CA PRO A 71 4.66 -12.59 -54.64
C PRO A 71 4.22 -12.93 -53.23
N ILE A 72 3.87 -11.86 -52.54
CA ILE A 72 3.22 -11.80 -51.25
C ILE A 72 2.30 -13.01 -51.11
N SER A 73 2.64 -13.95 -50.22
CA SER A 73 1.64 -14.78 -49.53
C SER A 73 0.85 -13.87 -48.57
N SER A 74 0.25 -12.84 -49.18
CA SER A 74 -0.49 -11.74 -48.57
C SER A 74 -1.74 -12.23 -47.88
N THR A 75 -2.24 -13.40 -48.26
CA THR A 75 -3.49 -13.94 -47.74
C THR A 75 -3.38 -14.40 -46.29
N ALA A 76 -2.34 -15.17 -45.93
CA ALA A 76 -2.20 -15.67 -44.56
C ALA A 76 -1.89 -14.56 -43.55
N GLY A 77 -1.05 -13.60 -43.93
CA GLY A 77 -0.76 -12.42 -43.11
C GLY A 77 -1.95 -11.46 -43.01
N ALA A 78 -2.68 -11.24 -44.09
CA ALA A 78 -3.88 -10.40 -44.08
C ALA A 78 -5.00 -11.01 -43.24
N GLU A 79 -5.24 -12.32 -43.34
CA GLU A 79 -6.22 -13.03 -42.52
C GLU A 79 -5.85 -13.04 -41.03
N LEU A 80 -4.56 -13.12 -40.71
CA LEU A 80 -4.09 -13.01 -39.33
C LEU A 80 -4.29 -11.59 -38.79
N LEU A 81 -4.03 -10.55 -39.59
CA LEU A 81 -4.27 -9.16 -39.22
C LEU A 81 -5.76 -8.85 -39.02
N THR A 82 -6.66 -9.40 -39.84
CA THR A 82 -8.10 -9.22 -39.65
C THR A 82 -8.58 -9.90 -38.37
N LYS A 83 -8.11 -11.11 -38.06
CA LYS A 83 -8.40 -11.79 -36.79
C LYS A 83 -7.89 -11.01 -35.57
N LEU A 84 -6.67 -10.49 -35.63
CA LEU A 84 -6.11 -9.67 -34.54
C LEU A 84 -6.85 -8.34 -34.35
N ARG A 85 -7.31 -7.71 -35.45
CA ARG A 85 -8.15 -6.49 -35.36
C ARG A 85 -9.50 -6.80 -34.71
N ALA A 86 -10.17 -7.87 -35.15
CA ALA A 86 -11.43 -8.30 -34.55
C ALA A 86 -11.29 -8.61 -33.05
N GLN A 87 -10.25 -9.36 -32.65
CA GLN A 87 -9.96 -9.62 -31.24
C GLN A 87 -9.69 -8.34 -30.45
N ARG A 88 -8.92 -7.40 -31.02
CA ARG A 88 -8.62 -6.12 -30.37
C ARG A 88 -9.87 -5.26 -30.20
N GLU A 89 -10.77 -5.26 -31.17
CA GLU A 89 -12.05 -4.55 -31.10
C GLU A 89 -12.92 -5.14 -29.98
N GLU A 90 -12.97 -6.46 -29.84
CA GLU A 90 -13.65 -7.12 -28.71
C GLU A 90 -13.02 -6.78 -27.35
N ASP A 91 -11.69 -6.79 -27.26
CA ASP A 91 -10.97 -6.47 -26.02
C ASP A 91 -11.15 -5.01 -25.61
N LEU A 92 -11.18 -4.08 -26.58
CA LEU A 92 -11.48 -2.67 -26.36
C LEU A 92 -12.92 -2.48 -25.89
N ALA A 93 -13.89 -3.17 -26.51
CA ALA A 93 -15.28 -3.11 -26.11
C ALA A 93 -15.47 -3.57 -24.65
N LYS A 94 -14.87 -4.72 -24.27
CA LYS A 94 -14.90 -5.21 -22.88
C LYS A 94 -14.21 -4.24 -21.91
N ALA A 95 -13.14 -3.58 -22.35
CA ALA A 95 -12.44 -2.61 -21.53
C ALA A 95 -13.25 -1.32 -21.32
N ASP A 96 -13.92 -0.83 -22.37
CA ASP A 96 -14.84 0.30 -22.31
C ASP A 96 -16.00 0.00 -21.35
N GLU A 97 -16.60 -1.19 -21.46
CA GLU A 97 -17.67 -1.66 -20.57
C GLU A 97 -17.22 -1.72 -19.11
N ARG A 98 -16.06 -2.34 -18.82
CA ARG A 98 -15.53 -2.43 -17.45
C ARG A 98 -15.18 -1.04 -16.89
N TYR A 99 -14.67 -0.13 -17.70
CA TYR A 99 -14.39 1.23 -17.24
C TYR A 99 -15.67 2.00 -16.93
N ALA A 100 -16.71 1.85 -17.75
CA ALA A 100 -18.04 2.41 -17.50
C ALA A 100 -18.58 1.91 -16.14
N GLU A 101 -18.55 0.60 -15.90
CA GLU A 101 -18.97 0.01 -14.62
C GLU A 101 -18.19 0.60 -13.42
N LEU A 102 -16.85 0.66 -13.51
CA LEU A 102 -16.02 1.23 -12.45
C LEU A 102 -16.35 2.72 -12.20
N SER A 103 -16.61 3.47 -13.26
CA SER A 103 -16.96 4.90 -13.16
C SER A 103 -18.33 5.10 -12.53
N GLU A 104 -19.32 4.28 -12.89
CA GLU A 104 -20.66 4.30 -12.31
C GLU A 104 -20.64 3.96 -10.82
N VAL A 105 -19.88 2.93 -10.43
CA VAL A 105 -19.69 2.57 -9.02
C VAL A 105 -19.07 3.74 -8.24
N GLN A 106 -18.08 4.42 -8.83
CA GLN A 106 -17.44 5.56 -8.20
C GLN A 106 -18.37 6.79 -8.13
N GLU A 107 -19.21 7.03 -9.13
CA GLU A 107 -20.23 8.09 -9.12
C GLU A 107 -21.33 7.80 -8.10
N ALA A 108 -21.83 6.57 -8.04
CA ALA A 108 -22.80 6.15 -7.03
C ALA A 108 -22.27 6.36 -5.60
N LEU A 109 -20.98 6.09 -5.38
CA LEU A 109 -20.33 6.34 -4.09
C LEU A 109 -20.16 7.84 -3.79
N LYS A 110 -19.97 8.68 -4.82
CA LYS A 110 -19.93 10.15 -4.66
C LYS A 110 -21.30 10.74 -4.35
N GLU A 111 -22.35 10.23 -5.00
CA GLU A 111 -23.73 10.69 -4.80
C GLU A 111 -24.23 10.31 -3.40
N ASN A 112 -23.94 9.09 -2.96
CA ASN A 112 -24.30 8.59 -1.64
C ASN A 112 -23.04 8.28 -0.81
N PRO A 113 -22.36 9.30 -0.24
CA PRO A 113 -21.18 9.07 0.60
C PRO A 113 -21.54 8.23 1.84
N ALA A 114 -22.80 8.29 2.29
CA ALA A 114 -23.32 7.48 3.39
C ALA A 114 -23.34 5.97 3.08
N ALA A 115 -23.41 5.55 1.81
CA ALA A 115 -23.34 4.14 1.43
C ALA A 115 -21.97 3.51 1.73
N GLY A 116 -20.91 4.33 1.80
CA GLY A 116 -19.57 3.90 2.23
C GLY A 116 -19.32 4.02 3.73
N VAL A 117 -20.26 4.58 4.49
CA VAL A 117 -20.12 4.76 5.94
C VAL A 117 -20.61 3.49 6.64
N ILE A 118 -19.80 2.95 7.54
CA ILE A 118 -20.17 1.80 8.36
C ILE A 118 -21.33 2.22 9.28
N PRO A 119 -22.50 1.54 9.24
CA PRO A 119 -23.62 1.86 10.11
C PRO A 119 -23.22 1.82 11.59
N GLU A 120 -23.74 2.75 12.40
CA GLU A 120 -23.38 2.85 13.82
C GLU A 120 -23.69 1.55 14.59
N ALA A 121 -24.78 0.86 14.23
CA ALA A 121 -25.14 -0.43 14.83
C ALA A 121 -24.05 -1.48 14.63
N VAL A 122 -23.49 -1.54 13.41
CA VAL A 122 -22.39 -2.46 13.07
C VAL A 122 -21.12 -2.07 13.82
N ALA A 123 -20.77 -0.78 13.81
CA ALA A 123 -19.60 -0.26 14.50
C ALA A 123 -19.65 -0.53 16.02
N ASN A 124 -20.81 -0.34 16.65
CA ASN A 124 -21.00 -0.62 18.07
C ASN A 124 -20.85 -2.13 18.37
N ARG A 125 -21.35 -3.02 17.50
CA ARG A 125 -21.15 -4.47 17.65
C ARG A 125 -19.69 -4.88 17.47
N MET A 126 -18.99 -4.32 16.49
CA MET A 126 -17.54 -4.50 16.30
C MET A 126 -16.78 -4.08 17.56
N LEU A 127 -17.08 -2.88 18.08
CA LEU A 127 -16.44 -2.35 19.27
C LEU A 127 -16.72 -3.21 20.50
N LYS A 128 -17.97 -3.64 20.70
CA LYS A 128 -18.34 -4.51 21.82
C LYS A 128 -17.54 -5.81 21.80
N ARG A 129 -17.46 -6.50 20.65
CA ARG A 129 -16.69 -7.76 20.52
C ARG A 129 -15.20 -7.52 20.74
N MET A 130 -14.65 -6.49 20.11
CA MET A 130 -13.27 -6.05 20.26
C MET A 130 -12.91 -5.85 21.75
N LEU A 131 -13.73 -5.11 22.49
CA LEU A 131 -13.52 -4.87 23.91
C LEU A 131 -13.70 -6.16 24.73
N THR A 132 -14.73 -6.96 24.48
CA THR A 132 -14.95 -8.20 25.26
C THR A 132 -13.83 -9.22 25.10
N LEU A 133 -13.16 -9.25 23.93
CA LEU A 133 -12.11 -10.21 23.63
C LEU A 133 -10.72 -9.68 23.97
N ALA A 134 -10.45 -8.40 23.69
CA ALA A 134 -9.12 -7.81 23.90
C ALA A 134 -8.93 -7.24 25.31
N ALA A 135 -9.99 -6.73 25.97
CA ALA A 135 -9.84 -6.13 27.29
C ALA A 135 -9.37 -7.15 28.35
N PRO A 136 -9.93 -8.37 28.47
CA PRO A 136 -9.48 -9.32 29.48
C PRO A 136 -7.99 -9.66 29.41
N PRO A 137 -7.40 -10.01 28.26
CA PRO A 137 -5.97 -10.26 28.19
C PRO A 137 -5.14 -8.97 28.38
N ILE A 138 -5.59 -7.81 27.92
CA ILE A 138 -4.85 -6.54 28.15
C ILE A 138 -4.79 -6.20 29.63
N PHE A 139 -5.94 -6.15 30.31
CA PHE A 139 -5.99 -5.91 31.76
C PHE A 139 -5.32 -7.03 32.55
N GLY A 140 -5.44 -8.27 32.09
CA GLY A 140 -4.72 -9.41 32.64
C GLY A 140 -3.20 -9.24 32.55
N GLY A 141 -2.68 -8.74 31.42
CA GLY A 141 -1.26 -8.44 31.24
C GLY A 141 -0.75 -7.35 32.19
N ILE A 142 -1.54 -6.29 32.37
CA ILE A 142 -1.24 -5.24 33.37
C ILE A 142 -1.27 -5.83 34.79
N GLY A 143 -2.27 -6.66 35.10
CA GLY A 143 -2.36 -7.36 36.38
C GLY A 143 -1.16 -8.27 36.64
N LEU A 144 -0.74 -9.03 35.63
CA LEU A 144 0.46 -9.87 35.68
C LEU A 144 1.71 -9.04 35.98
N PHE A 145 1.83 -7.85 35.39
CA PHE A 145 2.95 -6.95 35.68
C PHE A 145 3.00 -6.55 37.17
N VAL A 146 1.85 -6.21 37.75
CA VAL A 146 1.75 -5.90 39.19
C VAL A 146 2.10 -7.12 40.04
N VAL A 147 1.59 -8.30 39.67
CA VAL A 147 1.91 -9.56 40.38
C VAL A 147 3.40 -9.86 40.36
N PHE A 148 4.06 -9.74 39.20
CA PHE A 148 5.50 -9.95 39.09
C PHE A 148 6.30 -8.91 39.88
N TYR A 149 5.87 -7.65 39.87
CA TYR A 149 6.50 -6.60 40.67
C TYR A 149 6.45 -6.93 42.18
N ILE A 150 5.29 -7.32 42.70
CA ILE A 150 5.15 -7.70 44.11
C ILE A 150 5.97 -8.96 44.40
N SER A 151 5.91 -9.96 43.53
CA SER A 151 6.66 -11.21 43.70
C SER A 151 8.18 -10.98 43.75
N ALA A 152 8.69 -10.07 42.92
CA ALA A 152 10.10 -9.72 42.87
C ALA A 152 10.56 -8.84 44.05
N THR A 153 9.66 -8.04 44.63
CA THR A 153 10.02 -7.09 45.71
C THR A 153 9.75 -7.59 47.11
N GLN A 154 8.71 -8.40 47.31
CA GLN A 154 8.22 -8.81 48.64
C GLN A 154 8.43 -10.29 48.93
N TRP A 155 8.45 -11.15 47.91
CA TRP A 155 8.46 -12.60 48.09
C TRP A 155 9.80 -13.26 47.72
N ASP A 156 10.81 -12.46 47.35
CA ASP A 156 12.17 -12.89 46.97
C ASP A 156 12.17 -14.12 46.04
N THR A 157 11.15 -14.18 45.17
CA THR A 157 10.92 -15.34 44.31
C THR A 157 11.69 -15.14 43.03
N ASP A 158 12.67 -16.01 42.80
CA ASP A 158 13.48 -15.97 41.59
C ASP A 158 12.71 -16.62 40.43
N VAL A 159 11.93 -15.80 39.72
CA VAL A 159 11.16 -16.25 38.56
C VAL A 159 12.09 -16.30 37.35
N ALA A 160 12.18 -17.46 36.71
CA ALA A 160 13.01 -17.64 35.53
C ALA A 160 12.67 -16.59 34.44
N PRO A 161 13.65 -15.86 33.87
CA PRO A 161 13.39 -14.80 32.90
C PRO A 161 12.50 -15.18 31.71
N PRO A 162 12.59 -16.40 31.13
CA PRO A 162 11.70 -16.82 30.04
C PRO A 162 10.22 -16.88 30.45
N ILE A 163 9.92 -17.20 31.72
CA ILE A 163 8.55 -17.28 32.22
C ILE A 163 7.94 -15.88 32.28
N VAL A 164 8.68 -14.91 32.82
CA VAL A 164 8.23 -13.51 32.87
C VAL A 164 8.00 -12.99 31.46
N ALA A 165 8.94 -13.24 30.55
CA ALA A 165 8.82 -12.83 29.15
C ALA A 165 7.58 -13.43 28.48
N ALA A 166 7.32 -14.73 28.66
CA ALA A 166 6.13 -15.38 28.10
C ALA A 166 4.85 -14.82 28.73
N ALA A 167 4.83 -14.68 30.05
CA ALA A 167 3.68 -14.22 30.81
C ALA A 167 3.30 -12.76 30.48
N THR A 168 4.27 -11.91 30.13
CA THR A 168 3.97 -10.57 29.62
C THR A 168 3.60 -10.56 28.14
N THR A 169 4.22 -11.41 27.31
CA THR A 169 4.03 -11.39 25.84
C THR A 169 2.70 -12.00 25.40
N VAL A 170 2.29 -13.11 26.02
CA VAL A 170 1.06 -13.84 25.63
C VAL A 170 -0.19 -12.96 25.72
N PRO A 171 -0.44 -12.21 26.80
CA PRO A 171 -1.62 -11.35 26.89
C PRO A 171 -1.63 -10.22 25.84
N TRP A 172 -0.46 -9.68 25.46
CA TRP A 172 -0.37 -8.71 24.36
C TRP A 172 -0.75 -9.32 23.01
N LEU A 173 -0.26 -10.52 22.71
CA LEU A 173 -0.61 -11.24 21.48
C LEU A 173 -2.10 -11.61 21.45
N LEU A 174 -2.64 -12.09 22.56
CA LEU A 174 -4.06 -12.38 22.70
C LEU A 174 -4.91 -11.11 22.60
N GLY A 175 -4.45 -9.98 23.13
CA GLY A 175 -5.09 -8.68 22.96
C GLY A 175 -5.18 -8.30 21.49
N LEU A 176 -4.06 -8.34 20.76
CA LEU A 176 -4.03 -8.02 19.32
C LEU A 176 -4.91 -8.98 18.49
N ALA A 177 -4.85 -10.27 18.80
CA ALA A 177 -5.70 -11.28 18.16
C ALA A 177 -7.17 -11.02 18.45
N GLY A 178 -7.51 -10.67 19.70
CA GLY A 178 -8.87 -10.32 20.13
C GLY A 178 -9.39 -9.06 19.45
N LEU A 179 -8.55 -8.05 19.23
CA LEU A 179 -8.93 -6.86 18.46
C LEU A 179 -9.29 -7.22 17.01
N THR A 180 -8.40 -7.98 16.36
CA THR A 180 -8.58 -8.40 14.96
C THR A 180 -9.80 -9.30 14.81
N TYR A 181 -9.91 -10.35 15.63
CA TYR A 181 -11.05 -11.25 15.63
C TYR A 181 -12.36 -10.53 16.00
N GLY A 182 -12.33 -9.55 16.90
CA GLY A 182 -13.52 -8.78 17.29
C GLY A 182 -14.16 -8.01 16.13
N VAL A 183 -13.36 -7.40 15.26
CA VAL A 183 -13.86 -6.68 14.09
C VAL A 183 -14.37 -7.64 13.02
N LEU A 184 -13.61 -8.70 12.71
CA LEU A 184 -13.96 -9.63 11.64
C LEU A 184 -15.07 -10.61 12.03
N SER A 185 -15.23 -10.94 13.31
CA SER A 185 -16.31 -11.84 13.77
C SER A 185 -17.65 -11.13 13.94
N ALA A 186 -17.70 -9.80 13.85
CA ALA A 186 -18.94 -9.06 13.97
C ALA A 186 -19.81 -9.22 12.70
N SER A 187 -21.13 -9.24 12.89
CA SER A 187 -22.06 -9.11 11.77
C SER A 187 -21.97 -7.71 11.17
N TRP A 188 -21.62 -7.65 9.89
CA TRP A 188 -21.56 -6.41 9.10
C TRP A 188 -22.92 -6.03 8.51
N ASP A 189 -23.93 -6.87 8.68
CA ASP A 189 -25.32 -6.59 8.29
C ASP A 189 -26.04 -5.83 9.41
N PRO A 190 -26.57 -4.61 9.17
CA PRO A 190 -27.27 -3.84 10.20
C PRO A 190 -28.48 -4.59 10.81
N GLU A 191 -29.20 -5.37 10.02
CA GLU A 191 -30.46 -6.03 10.39
C GLU A 191 -30.24 -7.35 11.16
N VAL A 192 -29.04 -7.91 11.10
CA VAL A 192 -28.71 -9.23 11.69
C VAL A 192 -27.64 -9.07 12.77
N GLU A 193 -27.93 -9.50 14.00
CA GLU A 193 -26.96 -9.43 15.11
C GLU A 193 -25.77 -10.41 14.96
N GLY A 194 -25.98 -11.51 14.24
CA GLY A 194 -24.99 -12.55 13.97
C GLY A 194 -24.81 -13.59 15.10
N SER A 195 -23.88 -14.51 14.90
CA SER A 195 -23.56 -15.61 15.81
C SER A 195 -22.80 -15.14 17.05
N ALA A 196 -23.03 -15.78 18.20
CA ALA A 196 -22.43 -15.41 19.49
C ALA A 196 -20.89 -15.42 19.47
N LEU A 197 -20.28 -16.41 18.80
CA LEU A 197 -18.81 -16.46 18.61
C LEU A 197 -18.37 -15.81 17.30
N GLY A 198 -19.25 -15.70 16.31
CA GLY A 198 -18.97 -15.01 15.05
C GLY A 198 -18.05 -15.75 14.07
N LEU A 199 -17.99 -17.09 14.15
CA LEU A 199 -17.06 -17.89 13.32
C LEU A 199 -17.46 -17.89 11.84
N ASP A 200 -18.76 -17.84 11.54
CA ASP A 200 -19.25 -17.84 10.16
C ASP A 200 -19.05 -16.46 9.53
N GLU A 201 -19.36 -15.40 10.30
CA GLU A 201 -19.09 -14.00 9.96
C GLU A 201 -17.60 -13.77 9.72
N PHE A 202 -16.72 -14.33 10.57
CA PHE A 202 -15.28 -14.22 10.39
C PHE A 202 -14.80 -14.79 9.06
N LYS A 203 -15.26 -15.98 8.68
CA LYS A 203 -14.89 -16.61 7.42
C LYS A 203 -15.39 -15.80 6.23
N GLU A 204 -16.61 -15.29 6.31
CA GLU A 204 -17.20 -14.53 5.22
C GLU A 204 -16.54 -13.16 5.05
N ASN A 205 -16.37 -12.43 6.15
CA ASN A 205 -15.69 -11.14 6.15
C ASN A 205 -14.24 -11.24 5.68
N LEU A 206 -13.53 -12.32 6.01
CA LEU A 206 -12.19 -12.59 5.47
C LEU A 206 -12.18 -12.75 3.95
N LYS A 207 -13.15 -13.48 3.38
CA LYS A 207 -13.26 -13.63 1.92
C LYS A 207 -13.53 -12.28 1.26
N ILE A 208 -14.43 -11.47 1.83
CA ILE A 208 -14.78 -10.14 1.32
C ILE A 208 -13.53 -9.25 1.29
N ILE A 209 -12.77 -9.19 2.38
CA ILE A 209 -11.53 -8.41 2.44
C ILE A 209 -10.51 -8.96 1.43
N GLY A 210 -10.31 -10.28 1.38
CA GLY A 210 -9.37 -10.91 0.46
C GLY A 210 -9.71 -10.63 -1.02
N ALA A 211 -10.99 -10.76 -1.38
CA ALA A 211 -11.50 -10.45 -2.71
C ALA A 211 -11.35 -8.95 -3.03
N GLY A 212 -11.65 -8.08 -2.06
CA GLY A 212 -11.48 -6.63 -2.20
C GLY A 212 -10.03 -6.21 -2.43
N VAL A 213 -9.10 -6.78 -1.67
CA VAL A 213 -7.66 -6.51 -1.83
C VAL A 213 -7.16 -6.97 -3.21
N LEU A 214 -7.51 -8.20 -3.62
CA LEU A 214 -7.11 -8.73 -4.92
C LEU A 214 -7.71 -7.92 -6.09
N ARG A 215 -8.95 -7.46 -5.96
CA ARG A 215 -9.62 -6.62 -6.96
C ARG A 215 -9.01 -5.21 -7.01
N SER A 216 -8.72 -4.60 -5.86
CA SER A 216 -8.15 -3.24 -5.79
C SER A 216 -6.81 -3.11 -6.52
N GLY A 217 -5.97 -4.16 -6.49
CA GLY A 217 -4.74 -4.23 -7.29
C GLY A 217 -5.05 -4.21 -8.79
N GLN A 218 -5.93 -5.10 -9.24
CA GLN A 218 -6.30 -5.23 -10.65
C GLN A 218 -6.99 -3.98 -11.20
N ASP A 219 -7.85 -3.33 -10.41
CA ASP A 219 -8.60 -2.15 -10.85
C ASP A 219 -7.68 -0.94 -11.05
N SER A 220 -6.63 -0.80 -10.23
CA SER A 220 -5.65 0.28 -10.38
C SER A 220 -4.83 0.16 -11.66
N GLU A 221 -4.31 -1.05 -11.95
CA GLU A 221 -3.58 -1.33 -13.18
C GLU A 221 -4.48 -1.22 -14.41
N PHE A 222 -5.71 -1.75 -14.32
CA PHE A 222 -6.67 -1.70 -15.41
C PHE A 222 -7.02 -0.26 -15.79
N ARG A 223 -7.23 0.62 -14.80
CA ARG A 223 -7.51 2.03 -15.03
C ARG A 223 -6.35 2.73 -15.75
N GLU A 224 -5.12 2.53 -15.31
CA GLU A 224 -3.95 3.12 -15.97
C GLU A 224 -3.76 2.61 -17.40
N GLN A 225 -3.94 1.30 -17.61
CA GLN A 225 -3.84 0.69 -18.94
C GLN A 225 -4.93 1.22 -19.88
N TYR A 226 -6.16 1.32 -19.39
CA TYR A 226 -7.28 1.85 -20.14
C TYR A 226 -7.05 3.32 -20.52
N GLU A 227 -6.67 4.17 -19.57
CA GLU A 227 -6.39 5.59 -19.81
C GLU A 227 -5.20 5.77 -20.79
N TYR A 228 -4.17 4.94 -20.69
CA TYR A 228 -3.05 4.94 -21.62
C TYR A 228 -3.48 4.56 -23.05
N GLN A 229 -4.29 3.50 -23.19
CA GLN A 229 -4.79 3.04 -24.49
C GLN A 229 -5.70 4.09 -25.13
N GLN A 230 -6.62 4.67 -24.36
CA GLN A 230 -7.47 5.80 -24.77
C GLN A 230 -6.64 6.99 -25.25
N ARG A 231 -5.64 7.44 -24.46
CA ARG A 231 -4.75 8.54 -24.84
C ARG A 231 -4.01 8.26 -26.14
N LYS A 232 -3.56 7.02 -26.34
CA LYS A 232 -2.87 6.60 -27.55
C LYS A 232 -3.81 6.57 -28.77
N ASN A 233 -5.01 6.02 -28.60
CA ASN A 233 -6.02 5.95 -29.66
C ASN A 233 -6.50 7.36 -30.07
N ASN A 234 -6.67 8.26 -29.10
CA ASN A 234 -7.14 9.63 -29.34
C ASN A 234 -6.01 10.61 -29.69
N ALA A 235 -4.73 10.19 -29.62
CA ALA A 235 -3.58 11.04 -29.92
C ALA A 235 -3.62 11.76 -31.29
N PRO A 236 -3.97 11.11 -32.42
CA PRO A 236 -4.05 11.79 -33.71
C PRO A 236 -5.17 12.85 -33.73
N ALA A 237 -6.38 12.51 -33.27
CA ALA A 237 -7.50 13.44 -33.20
C ALA A 237 -7.17 14.65 -32.30
N ASN A 238 -6.54 14.41 -31.15
CA ASN A 238 -6.14 15.45 -30.21
C ASN A 238 -5.02 16.36 -30.79
N ARG A 239 -4.13 15.82 -31.65
CA ARG A 239 -3.15 16.62 -32.39
C ARG A 239 -3.81 17.51 -33.44
N GLU A 240 -4.84 17.02 -34.12
CA GLU A 240 -5.58 17.80 -35.12
C GLU A 240 -6.37 18.93 -34.47
N GLN A 241 -7.06 18.64 -33.36
CA GLN A 241 -7.74 19.66 -32.55
C GLN A 241 -6.78 20.76 -32.12
N ARG A 242 -5.61 20.42 -31.55
CA ARG A 242 -4.58 21.41 -31.19
C ARG A 242 -4.16 22.30 -32.35
N ARG A 243 -4.00 21.72 -33.55
CA ARG A 243 -3.67 22.48 -34.77
C ARG A 243 -4.81 23.39 -35.22
N GLN A 244 -6.07 23.02 -34.99
CA GLN A 244 -7.22 23.86 -35.27
C GLN A 244 -7.31 25.01 -34.27
N ASP A 245 -7.13 24.73 -32.98
CA ASP A 245 -7.11 25.75 -31.92
C ASP A 245 -6.01 26.80 -32.17
N GLU A 246 -4.82 26.36 -32.56
CA GLU A 246 -3.71 27.25 -32.95
C GLU A 246 -4.01 28.13 -34.17
N LYS A 247 -4.92 27.71 -35.06
CA LYS A 247 -5.35 28.51 -36.21
C LYS A 247 -6.45 29.49 -35.84
N ILE A 248 -7.30 29.17 -34.87
CA ILE A 248 -8.37 30.06 -34.37
C ILE A 248 -7.78 31.21 -33.55
N LEU A 249 -6.66 30.97 -32.85
CA LEU A 249 -6.01 31.98 -32.02
C LEU A 249 -5.14 32.99 -32.79
N LYS A 250 -4.92 32.79 -34.10
CA LYS A 250 -4.11 33.63 -34.99
C LYS A 250 -4.99 34.46 -35.90
#